data_AF-A0A366ZPH9-F1
#
_entry.id   AF-A0A366ZPH9-F1
#
_cell.length_a   1.000
_cell.length_b   1.000
_cell.length_c   1.000
_cell.angle_alpha   90.00
_cell.angle_beta   90.00
_cell.angle_gamma   90.00
#
_symmetry.space_group_name_H-M   'P 1'
#
loop_
_entity.id
_entity.type
_entity.pdbx_description
1 polymer ?
#
loop_
_entity_poly.entity_id
_entity_poly.type
_entity_poly.pdbx_seq_one_letter_code
_entity_poly.pdbx_strand_id
1 'polypeptide(L)'
;MRASHQERIGTSGASDVMSNLQRINWGPVENTRHDLGTDIFCQVRDERRFDLGLFVGIQVKSGDSWFDDKIRDEAGNVTGWWYYESEPRHFEYWTSHTLPHFVVLNDEATRISYWAHVTPDRLKNTGQGFKIAIPSEQKIDLANLPALIQVAATQRKGFELAGSSWRAGVSELGPGKRLRHALLAPRLVAPHRNARPQGTLEPEEAIAMVALGRFSDFQQLATADEMTPDTTAARHHQELRWRFLACLWAIAEEADDALEMTRSLLSDCSIGSADHAAATALLICQFAADEQWDEAIAIAMAALDGDQLAPADSAWISSHLAGLLVEVGGTDDARDAALGVLRNLAGLEPDVTTLALQAAASWIVFSTADISAHVTDRSDLLSSIDNPVAWWREQTASYGLNDAVLKEFRARLKDSTERWTVEDVAYARLWSAAMTAQLAADYGVSRLHLRQMGRYPVSQGLQLDDSSMVSEGMMALLT
;
A
#
# COMPACT_ATOMS: atom_id res chain seq x y z
N MET A 1 14.96 53.90 -11.19
CA MET A 1 13.89 53.37 -10.30
C MET A 1 14.55 52.47 -9.26
N ARG A 2 14.18 52.60 -7.99
CA ARG A 2 14.74 51.86 -6.85
C ARG A 2 13.61 51.03 -6.25
N ALA A 3 13.73 49.70 -6.25
CA ALA A 3 12.74 48.83 -5.62
C ALA A 3 12.65 49.12 -4.12
N SER A 4 11.48 48.94 -3.52
CA SER A 4 11.30 49.14 -2.08
C SER A 4 12.07 48.07 -1.30
N HIS A 5 12.51 48.39 -0.09
CA HIS A 5 13.24 47.45 0.76
C HIS A 5 12.42 46.20 1.09
N GLN A 6 11.10 46.37 1.21
CA GLN A 6 10.13 45.34 1.57
C GLN A 6 9.85 44.38 0.40
N GLU A 7 9.78 44.88 -0.84
CA GLU A 7 9.73 44.03 -2.04
C GLU A 7 10.99 43.17 -2.17
N ARG A 8 12.18 43.72 -1.86
CA ARG A 8 13.44 42.96 -1.95
C ARG A 8 13.53 41.82 -0.92
N ILE A 9 13.09 42.05 0.32
CA ILE A 9 13.08 41.06 1.42
C ILE A 9 12.06 39.95 1.10
N GLY A 10 10.86 40.32 0.65
CA GLY A 10 9.82 39.36 0.25
C GLY A 10 10.28 38.43 -0.89
N THR A 11 10.82 39.00 -1.98
CA THR A 11 11.31 38.22 -3.13
C THR A 11 12.56 37.38 -2.79
N SER A 12 13.46 37.89 -1.95
CA SER A 12 14.65 37.15 -1.52
C SER A 12 14.27 35.93 -0.66
N GLY A 13 13.35 36.10 0.29
CA GLY A 13 12.93 35.01 1.15
C GLY A 13 12.14 33.92 0.42
N ALA A 14 11.28 34.29 -0.53
CA ALA A 14 10.64 33.29 -1.40
C ALA A 14 11.67 32.47 -2.20
N SER A 15 12.74 33.12 -2.69
CA SER A 15 13.83 32.44 -3.40
C SER A 15 14.59 31.46 -2.50
N ASP A 16 14.85 31.83 -1.23
CA ASP A 16 15.50 30.93 -0.26
C ASP A 16 14.63 29.71 0.05
N VAL A 17 13.32 29.91 0.26
CA VAL A 17 12.37 28.81 0.48
C VAL A 17 12.31 27.89 -0.74
N MET A 18 12.23 28.43 -1.96
CA MET A 18 12.29 27.62 -3.18
C MET A 18 13.60 26.82 -3.27
N SER A 19 14.73 27.41 -2.88
CA SER A 19 16.02 26.70 -2.84
C SER A 19 16.01 25.55 -1.83
N ASN A 20 15.45 25.75 -0.64
CA ASN A 20 15.31 24.70 0.37
C ASN A 20 14.38 23.57 -0.09
N LEU A 21 13.27 23.89 -0.76
CA LEU A 21 12.38 22.89 -1.37
C LEU A 21 13.11 22.09 -2.47
N GLN A 22 13.91 22.74 -3.31
CA GLN A 22 14.72 22.04 -4.33
C GLN A 22 15.79 21.14 -3.71
N ARG A 23 16.37 21.51 -2.55
CA ARG A 23 17.35 20.67 -1.84
C ARG A 23 16.75 19.37 -1.31
N ILE A 24 15.45 19.35 -1.01
CA ILE A 24 14.70 18.13 -0.69
C ILE A 24 14.07 17.48 -1.94
N ASN A 25 14.53 17.85 -3.14
CA ASN A 25 14.08 17.37 -4.44
C ASN A 25 12.65 17.74 -4.85
N TRP A 26 11.97 18.63 -4.13
CA TRP A 26 10.63 19.08 -4.49
C TRP A 26 10.67 20.12 -5.63
N GLY A 27 9.57 20.24 -6.36
CA GLY A 27 9.45 21.11 -7.53
C GLY A 27 8.61 22.38 -7.25
N PRO A 28 9.20 23.48 -6.76
CA PRO A 28 8.46 24.70 -6.49
C PRO A 28 8.10 25.48 -7.77
N VAL A 29 6.93 26.12 -7.75
CA VAL A 29 6.36 26.97 -8.79
C VAL A 29 5.87 28.26 -8.12
N GLU A 30 6.50 29.38 -8.48
CA GLU A 30 6.14 30.69 -7.93
C GLU A 30 4.78 31.15 -8.44
N ASN A 31 3.90 31.61 -7.54
CA ASN A 31 2.57 32.12 -7.87
C ASN A 31 2.62 33.64 -8.11
N THR A 32 3.17 34.05 -9.25
CA THR A 32 3.45 35.46 -9.56
C THR A 32 2.25 36.31 -10.00
N ARG A 33 1.07 35.70 -10.21
CA ARG A 33 -0.07 36.37 -10.90
C ARG A 33 -1.30 36.61 -10.03
N HIS A 34 -1.46 35.88 -8.93
CA HIS A 34 -2.64 35.95 -8.09
C HIS A 34 -2.23 35.91 -6.61
N ASP A 35 -2.19 37.09 -5.98
CA ASP A 35 -1.91 37.22 -4.55
C ASP A 35 -3.22 37.11 -3.75
N LEU A 36 -3.58 35.88 -3.40
CA LEU A 36 -4.61 35.57 -2.41
C LEU A 36 -3.98 35.03 -1.11
N GLY A 37 -2.68 35.27 -0.89
CA GLY A 37 -1.93 34.72 0.24
C GLY A 37 -1.33 33.33 0.00
N THR A 38 -0.96 32.97 -1.24
CA THR A 38 -0.14 31.79 -1.52
C THR A 38 0.99 32.19 -2.46
N ASP A 39 2.23 32.18 -1.96
CA ASP A 39 3.40 32.65 -2.71
C ASP A 39 3.98 31.56 -3.63
N ILE A 40 3.96 30.30 -3.17
CA ILE A 40 4.57 29.17 -3.86
C ILE A 40 3.59 27.99 -3.87
N PHE A 41 3.41 27.38 -5.03
CA PHE A 41 2.89 26.01 -5.15
C PHE A 41 4.06 25.05 -5.30
N CYS A 42 4.01 23.86 -4.70
CA CYS A 42 5.12 22.92 -4.78
C CYS A 42 4.67 21.51 -5.12
N GLN A 43 5.27 20.92 -6.17
CA GLN A 43 5.17 19.50 -6.51
C GLN A 43 6.01 18.68 -5.54
N VAL A 44 5.37 17.71 -4.89
CA VAL A 44 5.96 16.92 -3.81
C VAL A 44 6.52 15.62 -4.36
N ARG A 45 7.75 15.28 -3.93
CA ARG A 45 8.46 14.06 -4.31
C ARG A 45 8.90 13.27 -3.08
N ASP A 46 9.06 11.96 -3.22
CA ASP A 46 9.69 11.12 -2.19
C ASP A 46 11.22 11.24 -2.19
N GLU A 47 11.87 10.53 -1.26
CA GLU A 47 13.34 10.44 -1.17
C GLU A 47 14.00 9.96 -2.48
N ARG A 48 13.29 9.13 -3.23
CA ARG A 48 13.72 8.55 -4.52
C ARG A 48 13.47 9.50 -5.70
N ARG A 49 12.89 10.68 -5.44
CA ARG A 49 12.53 11.72 -6.41
C ARG A 49 11.37 11.32 -7.33
N PHE A 50 10.57 10.33 -6.95
CA PHE A 50 9.31 10.05 -7.64
C PHE A 50 8.31 11.16 -7.32
N ASP A 51 7.64 11.62 -8.37
CA ASP A 51 6.51 12.55 -8.22
C ASP A 51 5.34 11.81 -7.58
N LEU A 52 4.84 12.36 -6.46
CA LEU A 52 3.77 11.74 -5.68
C LEU A 52 2.38 12.18 -6.13
N GLY A 53 2.28 13.02 -7.17
CA GLY A 53 1.03 13.63 -7.62
C GLY A 53 0.42 14.61 -6.61
N LEU A 54 1.21 15.03 -5.61
CA LEU A 54 0.78 15.87 -4.50
C LEU A 54 1.25 17.32 -4.71
N PHE A 55 0.41 18.26 -4.31
CA PHE A 55 0.72 19.69 -4.28
C PHE A 55 0.48 20.30 -2.91
N VAL A 56 1.35 21.23 -2.52
CA VAL A 56 1.16 22.07 -1.32
C VAL A 56 1.14 23.54 -1.72
N GLY A 57 0.33 24.33 -1.00
CA GLY A 57 0.43 25.78 -1.01
C GLY A 57 1.36 26.26 0.10
N ILE A 58 2.16 27.29 -0.17
CA ILE A 58 3.13 27.82 0.78
C ILE A 58 3.01 29.35 0.81
N GLN A 59 2.74 29.89 2.00
CA GLN A 59 2.91 31.31 2.30
C GLN A 59 4.27 31.51 2.97
N VAL A 60 5.08 32.39 2.41
CA VAL A 60 6.40 32.76 2.91
C VAL A 60 6.30 34.08 3.70
N LYS A 61 6.94 34.11 4.86
CA LYS A 61 7.16 35.32 5.66
C LYS A 61 8.64 35.43 5.98
N SER A 62 9.23 36.57 5.65
CA SER A 62 10.68 36.80 5.74
C SER A 62 10.97 38.11 6.45
N GLY A 63 12.06 38.12 7.21
CA GLY A 63 12.52 39.27 8.02
C GLY A 63 12.50 39.01 9.52
N ASP A 64 13.42 39.65 10.24
CA ASP A 64 13.71 39.41 11.66
C ASP A 64 12.49 39.56 12.57
N SER A 65 11.55 40.46 12.23
CA SER A 65 10.35 40.72 13.03
C SER A 65 9.44 39.49 13.21
N TRP A 66 9.48 38.54 12.29
CA TRP A 66 8.71 37.30 12.42
C TRP A 66 9.28 36.34 13.48
N PHE A 67 10.50 36.61 13.97
CA PHE A 67 11.19 35.83 14.98
C PHE A 67 11.17 36.47 16.38
N ASP A 68 10.43 37.57 16.56
CA ASP A 68 10.34 38.32 17.82
C ASP A 68 9.47 37.62 18.88
N ASP A 69 8.32 37.06 18.49
CA ASP A 69 7.38 36.39 19.41
C ASP A 69 7.78 34.92 19.66
N LYS A 70 8.80 34.75 20.51
CA LYS A 70 9.43 33.44 20.82
C LYS A 70 8.58 32.59 21.75
N ILE A 71 8.38 31.34 21.37
CA ILE A 71 7.88 30.28 22.24
C ILE A 71 9.07 29.69 23.01
N ARG A 72 8.91 29.50 24.32
CA ARG A 72 9.96 28.95 25.18
C ARG A 72 9.48 27.74 25.97
N ASP A 73 10.37 26.78 26.19
CA ASP A 73 10.16 25.68 27.14
C ASP A 73 10.36 26.13 28.60
N GLU A 74 10.16 25.21 29.54
CA GLU A 74 10.35 25.46 30.98
C GLU A 74 11.80 25.81 31.33
N ALA A 75 12.77 25.39 30.52
CA ALA A 75 14.18 25.70 30.68
C ALA A 75 14.57 27.06 30.05
N GLY A 76 13.63 27.75 29.40
CA GLY A 76 13.84 29.04 28.75
C GLY A 76 14.44 28.97 27.34
N ASN A 77 14.62 27.77 26.76
CA ASN A 77 15.08 27.59 25.40
C ASN A 77 13.99 27.96 24.41
N VAL A 78 14.36 28.53 23.26
CA VAL A 78 13.40 28.85 22.20
C VAL A 78 13.00 27.57 21.48
N THR A 79 11.71 27.26 21.46
CA THR A 79 11.13 26.07 20.81
C THR A 79 10.33 26.39 19.55
N GLY A 80 10.19 27.67 19.22
CA GLY A 80 9.51 28.14 18.02
C GLY A 80 9.08 29.60 18.12
N TRP A 81 8.17 29.99 17.22
CA TRP A 81 7.67 31.36 17.12
C TRP A 81 6.17 31.39 16.87
N TRP A 82 5.49 32.44 17.33
CA TRP A 82 4.10 32.69 16.97
C TRP A 82 4.01 33.50 15.68
N TYR A 83 3.33 32.97 14.67
CA TYR A 83 2.85 33.76 13.54
C TYR A 83 1.43 34.25 13.85
N TYR A 84 1.25 35.57 13.86
CA TYR A 84 -0.04 36.22 14.09
C TYR A 84 -0.57 36.84 12.79
N GLU A 85 -1.87 36.70 12.58
CA GLU A 85 -2.61 37.35 11.51
C GLU A 85 -3.88 38.00 12.06
N SER A 86 -4.05 39.29 11.77
CA SER A 86 -5.23 40.06 12.19
C SER A 86 -6.43 39.85 11.27
N GLU A 87 -6.22 39.47 10.00
CA GLU A 87 -7.28 39.23 9.02
C GLU A 87 -7.68 37.75 9.02
N PRO A 88 -8.86 37.36 9.54
CA PRO A 88 -9.28 35.95 9.59
C PRO A 88 -9.36 35.28 8.22
N ARG A 89 -9.55 36.07 7.15
CA ARG A 89 -9.75 35.57 5.78
C ARG A 89 -8.53 34.80 5.24
N HIS A 90 -7.31 35.12 5.65
CA HIS A 90 -6.13 34.38 5.19
C HIS A 90 -6.12 32.95 5.77
N PHE A 91 -6.36 32.82 7.07
CA PHE A 91 -6.47 31.50 7.70
C PHE A 91 -7.71 30.74 7.23
N GLU A 92 -8.84 31.41 6.99
CA GLU A 92 -10.03 30.78 6.40
C GLU A 92 -9.73 30.26 4.98
N TYR A 93 -9.06 31.07 4.15
CA TYR A 93 -8.63 30.66 2.81
C TYR A 93 -7.73 29.41 2.87
N TRP A 94 -6.68 29.42 3.69
CA TRP A 94 -5.76 28.28 3.80
C TRP A 94 -6.40 27.03 4.38
N THR A 95 -7.23 27.14 5.42
CA THR A 95 -7.87 25.99 6.06
C THR A 95 -9.01 25.38 5.25
N SER A 96 -9.64 26.15 4.36
CA SER A 96 -10.70 25.67 3.46
C SER A 96 -10.20 25.28 2.06
N HIS A 97 -8.91 25.52 1.76
CA HIS A 97 -8.34 25.19 0.47
C HIS A 97 -8.24 23.67 0.28
N THR A 98 -8.52 23.18 -0.93
CA THR A 98 -8.35 21.76 -1.29
C THR A 98 -6.90 21.26 -1.13
N LEU A 99 -5.91 22.15 -1.24
CA LEU A 99 -4.50 21.81 -1.06
C LEU A 99 -4.10 22.13 0.38
N PRO A 100 -3.32 21.27 1.07
CA PRO A 100 -2.72 21.63 2.35
C PRO A 100 -1.80 22.84 2.20
N HIS A 101 -1.81 23.70 3.22
CA HIS A 101 -1.04 24.94 3.24
C HIS A 101 -0.01 24.96 4.37
N PHE A 102 1.21 25.36 4.02
CA PHE A 102 2.24 25.71 4.98
C PHE A 102 2.34 27.22 5.15
N VAL A 103 2.52 27.67 6.40
CA VAL A 103 3.14 28.97 6.67
C VAL A 103 4.62 28.71 6.96
N VAL A 104 5.48 29.45 6.26
CA VAL A 104 6.93 29.29 6.35
C VAL A 104 7.56 30.60 6.81
N LEU A 105 8.32 30.54 7.91
CA LEU A 105 9.23 31.63 8.30
C LEU A 105 10.61 31.36 7.74
N ASN A 106 11.12 32.31 6.93
CA ASN A 106 12.48 32.25 6.41
C ASN A 106 13.39 33.20 7.19
N ASP A 107 14.41 32.64 7.84
CA ASP A 107 15.49 33.40 8.45
C ASP A 107 16.51 33.74 7.36
N GLU A 108 16.61 35.01 6.97
CA GLU A 108 17.51 35.44 5.89
C GLU A 108 19.00 35.34 6.26
N ALA A 109 19.33 35.41 7.56
CA ALA A 109 20.71 35.35 8.02
C ALA A 109 21.24 33.92 7.98
N THR A 110 20.43 32.95 8.41
CA THR A 110 20.81 31.52 8.41
C THR A 110 20.35 30.77 7.16
N ARG A 111 19.43 31.34 6.38
CA ARG A 111 18.73 30.73 5.24
C ARG A 111 17.98 29.45 5.60
N ILE A 112 17.57 29.32 6.86
CA ILE A 112 16.76 28.21 7.34
C ILE A 112 15.28 28.59 7.20
N SER A 113 14.50 27.70 6.61
CA SER A 113 13.06 27.85 6.48
C SER A 113 12.34 26.92 7.48
N TYR A 114 11.60 27.52 8.41
CA TYR A 114 10.80 26.82 9.41
C TYR A 114 9.34 26.80 8.97
N TRP A 115 8.64 25.69 9.17
CA TRP A 115 7.28 25.50 8.65
C TRP A 115 6.28 25.09 9.73
N ALA A 116 5.00 25.37 9.46
CA ALA A 116 3.88 24.76 10.15
C ALA A 116 2.73 24.50 9.18
N HIS A 117 2.11 23.32 9.28
CA HIS A 117 0.85 23.03 8.59
C HIS A 117 -0.30 23.82 9.21
N VAL A 118 -1.05 24.53 8.36
CA VAL A 118 -2.21 25.31 8.74
C VAL A 118 -3.46 24.43 8.81
N THR A 119 -3.90 24.10 10.03
CA THR A 119 -5.14 23.37 10.27
C THR A 119 -6.00 24.08 11.33
N PRO A 120 -7.35 23.95 11.28
CA PRO A 120 -8.23 24.63 12.24
C PRO A 120 -7.89 24.37 13.72
N ASP A 121 -7.49 23.16 14.06
CA ASP A 121 -7.12 22.74 15.43
C ASP A 121 -5.80 23.37 15.93
N ARG A 122 -4.93 23.82 15.02
CA ARG A 122 -3.67 24.49 15.34
C ARG A 122 -3.79 26.00 15.49
N LEU A 123 -4.92 26.58 15.08
CA LEU A 123 -5.17 28.02 15.17
C LEU A 123 -5.65 28.41 16.57
N LYS A 124 -5.03 29.43 17.15
CA LYS A 124 -5.44 30.02 18.43
C LYS A 124 -6.08 31.38 18.21
N ASN A 125 -7.35 31.49 18.56
CA ASN A 125 -8.06 32.77 18.57
C ASN A 125 -7.50 33.67 19.67
N THR A 126 -7.24 34.93 19.33
CA THR A 126 -6.69 35.95 20.23
C THR A 126 -7.71 37.04 20.60
N GLY A 127 -8.93 36.98 20.05
CA GLY A 127 -9.96 38.00 20.12
C GLY A 127 -9.85 39.10 19.05
N GLN A 128 -8.66 39.31 18.48
CA GLN A 128 -8.40 40.32 17.43
C GLN A 128 -7.88 39.71 16.11
N GLY A 129 -7.74 38.39 16.07
CA GLY A 129 -7.14 37.64 14.99
C GLY A 129 -6.79 36.23 15.46
N PHE A 130 -5.96 35.55 14.68
CA PHE A 130 -5.52 34.18 14.98
C PHE A 130 -3.99 34.11 14.99
N LYS A 131 -3.47 33.14 15.73
CA LYS A 131 -2.05 32.80 15.67
C LYS A 131 -1.83 31.30 15.57
N ILE A 132 -0.70 30.93 14.97
CA ILE A 132 -0.22 29.56 14.83
C ILE A 132 1.22 29.47 15.33
N ALA A 133 1.57 28.35 15.97
CA ALA A 133 2.94 28.08 16.40
C ALA A 133 3.75 27.50 15.23
N ILE A 134 4.96 28.02 15.05
CA ILE A 134 5.93 27.54 14.06
C ILE A 134 7.12 26.96 14.83
N PRO A 135 7.22 25.62 14.97
CA PRO A 135 8.25 24.98 15.78
C PRO A 135 9.65 25.15 15.18
N SER A 136 10.66 25.35 16.02
CA SER A 136 12.05 25.49 15.58
C SER A 136 12.67 24.18 15.05
N GLU A 137 12.07 23.04 15.35
CA GLU A 137 12.49 21.72 14.87
C GLU A 137 11.94 21.40 13.47
N GLN A 138 10.82 22.00 13.09
CA GLN A 138 10.16 21.78 11.79
C GLN A 138 10.83 22.62 10.70
N LYS A 139 11.88 22.08 10.09
CA LYS A 139 12.65 22.73 9.03
C LYS A 139 12.31 22.12 7.67
N ILE A 140 12.48 22.89 6.61
CA ILE A 140 12.46 22.35 5.24
C ILE A 140 13.83 21.72 4.96
N ASP A 141 13.99 20.46 5.35
CA ASP A 141 15.20 19.67 5.18
C ASP A 141 14.88 18.17 5.02
N LEU A 142 15.91 17.37 4.71
CA LEU A 142 15.75 15.93 4.53
C LEU A 142 15.33 15.20 5.82
N ALA A 143 15.70 15.72 6.99
CA ALA A 143 15.35 15.11 8.27
C ALA A 143 13.84 15.19 8.55
N ASN A 144 13.19 16.25 8.09
CA ASN A 144 11.74 16.47 8.23
C ASN A 144 10.94 16.05 6.98
N LEU A 145 11.58 15.45 5.97
CA LEU A 145 10.92 15.08 4.72
C LEU A 145 9.70 14.15 4.93
N PRO A 146 9.73 13.11 5.80
CA PRO A 146 8.55 12.29 6.06
C PRO A 146 7.35 13.10 6.58
N ALA A 147 7.59 14.06 7.49
CA ALA A 147 6.53 14.90 8.06
C ALA A 147 5.95 15.89 7.03
N LEU A 148 6.80 16.45 6.16
CA LEU A 148 6.37 17.31 5.06
C LEU A 148 5.49 16.55 4.06
N ILE A 149 5.90 15.33 3.70
CA ILE A 149 5.14 14.43 2.81
C ILE A 149 3.79 14.07 3.45
N GLN A 150 3.76 13.75 4.74
CA GLN A 150 2.54 13.41 5.47
C GLN A 150 1.51 14.56 5.41
N VAL A 151 1.96 15.81 5.57
CA VAL A 151 1.09 16.97 5.42
C VAL A 151 0.59 17.10 3.98
N ALA A 152 1.47 16.94 2.99
CA ALA A 152 1.07 17.01 1.59
C ALA A 152 -0.02 15.95 1.25
N ALA A 153 0.05 14.77 1.85
CA ALA A 153 -0.87 13.67 1.60
C ALA A 153 -2.30 13.90 2.13
N THR A 154 -2.55 14.89 3.00
CA THR A 154 -3.89 15.14 3.59
C THR A 154 -4.94 15.59 2.57
N GLN A 155 -4.53 16.05 1.37
CA GLN A 155 -5.47 16.38 0.28
C GLN A 155 -6.18 15.17 -0.32
N ARG A 156 -5.66 13.96 -0.08
CA ARG A 156 -6.21 12.76 -0.68
C ARG A 156 -7.52 12.38 0.00
N LYS A 157 -8.55 12.15 -0.80
CA LYS A 157 -9.83 11.65 -0.31
C LYS A 157 -9.71 10.15 -0.02
N GLY A 158 -10.34 9.69 1.05
CA GLY A 158 -10.47 8.26 1.34
C GLY A 158 -11.36 7.55 0.29
N PHE A 159 -11.27 6.22 0.26
CA PHE A 159 -12.05 5.37 -0.64
C PHE A 159 -13.42 5.07 -0.05
N GLU A 160 -14.48 5.25 -0.85
CA GLU A 160 -15.81 4.76 -0.46
C GLU A 160 -15.91 3.26 -0.76
N LEU A 161 -15.82 2.43 0.28
CA LEU A 161 -15.78 0.97 0.13
C LEU A 161 -17.15 0.30 0.15
N ALA A 162 -18.18 1.02 0.60
CA ALA A 162 -19.55 0.52 0.60
C ALA A 162 -19.99 0.21 -0.84
N GLY A 163 -20.54 -0.98 -1.10
CA GLY A 163 -20.96 -1.36 -2.46
C GLY A 163 -19.79 -1.65 -3.43
N SER A 164 -18.56 -1.75 -2.94
CA SER A 164 -17.38 -2.13 -3.72
C SER A 164 -17.56 -3.44 -4.50
N SER A 165 -18.34 -4.39 -3.99
CA SER A 165 -18.66 -5.64 -4.71
C SER A 165 -19.45 -5.44 -6.01
N TRP A 166 -20.09 -4.29 -6.20
CA TRP A 166 -20.87 -3.96 -7.40
C TRP A 166 -20.23 -2.86 -8.25
N ARG A 167 -19.44 -1.97 -7.64
CA ARG A 167 -18.71 -0.89 -8.32
C ARG A 167 -17.33 -1.34 -8.82
N ALA A 168 -16.83 -2.47 -8.35
CA ALA A 168 -15.58 -3.10 -8.79
C ALA A 168 -15.49 -3.19 -10.32
N GLY A 169 -14.40 -2.68 -10.89
CA GLY A 169 -14.11 -2.72 -12.31
C GLY A 169 -12.67 -2.33 -12.58
N VAL A 170 -11.97 -3.14 -13.37
CA VAL A 170 -10.56 -2.91 -13.75
C VAL A 170 -10.34 -1.57 -14.48
N SER A 171 -11.38 -1.06 -15.14
CA SER A 171 -11.37 0.21 -15.89
C SER A 171 -11.26 1.46 -15.01
N GLU A 172 -11.65 1.39 -13.74
CA GLU A 172 -11.50 2.50 -12.78
C GLU A 172 -10.08 2.59 -12.20
N LEU A 173 -9.25 1.56 -12.43
CA LEU A 173 -7.88 1.49 -11.94
C LEU A 173 -6.88 1.93 -13.01
N GLY A 174 -5.92 2.77 -12.60
CA GLY A 174 -4.77 3.11 -13.43
C GLY A 174 -3.98 1.84 -13.83
N PRO A 175 -3.48 1.72 -15.08
CA PRO A 175 -2.91 0.48 -15.61
C PRO A 175 -1.82 -0.17 -14.75
N GLY A 176 -0.97 0.63 -14.10
CA GLY A 176 0.09 0.15 -13.22
C GLY A 176 -0.40 -0.42 -11.87
N LYS A 177 -1.65 -0.14 -11.47
CA LYS A 177 -2.23 -0.63 -10.21
C LYS A 177 -3.03 -1.92 -10.39
N ARG A 178 -3.46 -2.23 -11.62
CA ARG A 178 -4.46 -3.28 -11.92
C ARG A 178 -4.03 -4.66 -11.43
N LEU A 179 -2.82 -5.10 -11.78
CA LEU A 179 -2.35 -6.44 -11.44
C LEU A 179 -2.13 -6.61 -9.93
N ARG A 180 -1.58 -5.60 -9.25
CA ARG A 180 -1.48 -5.61 -7.78
C ARG A 180 -2.86 -5.66 -7.12
N HIS A 181 -3.85 -4.93 -7.63
CA HIS A 181 -5.23 -5.01 -7.14
C HIS A 181 -5.87 -6.37 -7.42
N ALA A 182 -5.62 -6.95 -8.59
CA ALA A 182 -6.10 -8.28 -8.94
C ALA A 182 -5.55 -9.39 -8.03
N LEU A 183 -4.42 -9.16 -7.36
CA LEU A 183 -3.76 -10.14 -6.49
C LEU A 183 -4.01 -9.88 -5.00
N LEU A 184 -3.89 -8.63 -4.55
CA LEU A 184 -4.03 -8.26 -3.14
C LEU A 184 -5.47 -7.91 -2.75
N ALA A 185 -6.25 -7.37 -3.68
CA ALA A 185 -7.63 -6.96 -3.46
C ALA A 185 -8.56 -7.48 -4.56
N PRO A 186 -8.54 -8.80 -4.88
CA PRO A 186 -9.16 -9.32 -6.08
C PRO A 186 -10.68 -9.08 -6.14
N ARG A 187 -11.34 -8.89 -4.98
CA ARG A 187 -12.75 -8.48 -4.88
C ARG A 187 -13.07 -7.19 -5.66
N LEU A 188 -12.11 -6.27 -5.79
CA LEU A 188 -12.30 -4.99 -6.49
C LEU A 188 -12.10 -5.08 -8.00
N VAL A 189 -11.58 -6.21 -8.49
CA VAL A 189 -11.25 -6.39 -9.91
C VAL A 189 -12.11 -7.48 -10.53
N ALA A 190 -12.36 -8.58 -9.81
CA ALA A 190 -13.16 -9.67 -10.34
C ALA A 190 -14.63 -9.25 -10.57
N PRO A 191 -15.21 -9.55 -11.74
CA PRO A 191 -16.59 -9.21 -12.03
C PRO A 191 -17.54 -9.90 -11.05
N HIS A 192 -18.57 -9.18 -10.61
CA HIS A 192 -19.52 -9.70 -9.63
C HIS A 192 -20.25 -10.95 -10.15
N ARG A 193 -20.45 -11.98 -9.32
CA ARG A 193 -21.09 -13.26 -9.73
C ARG A 193 -22.47 -13.10 -10.39
N ASN A 194 -23.23 -12.10 -9.94
CA ASN A 194 -24.57 -11.81 -10.48
C ASN A 194 -24.56 -10.73 -11.58
N ALA A 195 -23.41 -10.13 -11.87
CA ALA A 195 -23.25 -9.23 -13.00
C ALA A 195 -22.65 -10.05 -14.15
N ARG A 196 -23.36 -10.19 -15.27
CA ARG A 196 -22.68 -10.70 -16.46
C ARG A 196 -21.67 -9.65 -16.92
N PRO A 197 -20.39 -10.02 -17.15
CA PRO A 197 -19.43 -9.08 -17.73
C PRO A 197 -20.00 -8.49 -19.02
N GLN A 198 -19.84 -7.18 -19.20
CA GLN A 198 -20.24 -6.51 -20.44
C GLN A 198 -19.13 -6.67 -21.48
N GLY A 199 -18.96 -7.89 -22.01
CA GLY A 199 -17.94 -8.21 -23.01
C GLY A 199 -16.95 -9.28 -22.54
N THR A 200 -15.84 -9.39 -23.27
CA THR A 200 -14.73 -10.30 -23.00
C THR A 200 -14.01 -9.91 -21.72
N LEU A 201 -13.62 -10.90 -20.92
CA LEU A 201 -12.90 -10.65 -19.67
C LEU A 201 -11.54 -10.00 -19.96
N GLU A 202 -11.19 -8.97 -19.20
CA GLU A 202 -9.79 -8.52 -19.16
C GLU A 202 -8.93 -9.54 -18.39
N PRO A 203 -7.63 -9.70 -18.74
CA PRO A 203 -6.75 -10.66 -18.06
C PRO A 203 -6.73 -10.51 -16.52
N GLU A 204 -6.78 -9.27 -16.03
CA GLU A 204 -6.75 -8.97 -14.60
C GLU A 204 -8.06 -9.35 -13.90
N GLU A 205 -9.19 -9.29 -14.60
CA GLU A 205 -10.47 -9.79 -14.10
C GLU A 205 -10.41 -11.31 -13.93
N ALA A 206 -9.85 -12.02 -14.91
CA ALA A 206 -9.64 -13.46 -14.84
C ALA A 206 -8.66 -13.83 -13.71
N ILE A 207 -7.53 -13.12 -13.58
CA ILE A 207 -6.56 -13.33 -12.50
C ILE A 207 -7.22 -13.12 -11.13
N ALA A 208 -8.01 -12.06 -10.99
CA ALA A 208 -8.72 -11.77 -9.75
C ALA A 208 -9.78 -12.84 -9.42
N MET A 209 -10.45 -13.40 -10.43
CA MET A 209 -11.36 -14.53 -10.23
C MET A 209 -10.62 -15.76 -9.71
N VAL A 210 -9.48 -16.10 -10.30
CA VAL A 210 -8.64 -17.22 -9.84
C VAL A 210 -8.10 -16.95 -8.44
N ALA A 211 -7.59 -15.76 -8.14
CA ALA A 211 -7.14 -15.37 -6.81
C ALA A 211 -8.27 -15.43 -5.74
N LEU A 212 -9.53 -15.28 -6.14
CA LEU A 212 -10.70 -15.47 -5.28
C LEU A 212 -11.15 -16.94 -5.12
N GLY A 213 -10.42 -17.90 -5.70
CA GLY A 213 -10.83 -19.29 -5.75
C GLY A 213 -12.16 -19.47 -6.49
N ARG A 214 -12.39 -18.70 -7.57
CA ARG A 214 -13.60 -18.79 -8.40
C ARG A 214 -13.32 -19.58 -9.67
N PHE A 215 -12.74 -20.78 -9.52
CA PHE A 215 -12.25 -21.59 -10.63
C PHE A 215 -13.38 -21.97 -11.59
N SER A 216 -14.51 -22.47 -11.07
CA SER A 216 -15.67 -22.83 -11.89
C SER A 216 -16.29 -21.64 -12.60
N ASP A 217 -16.41 -20.48 -11.93
CA ASP A 217 -16.99 -19.29 -12.54
C ASP A 217 -16.14 -18.83 -13.73
N PHE A 218 -14.80 -18.85 -13.59
CA PHE A 218 -13.89 -18.47 -14.66
C PHE A 218 -14.01 -19.43 -15.85
N GLN A 219 -13.95 -20.75 -15.60
CA GLN A 219 -14.09 -21.75 -16.66
C GLN A 219 -15.42 -21.63 -17.41
N GLN A 220 -16.53 -21.35 -16.70
CA GLN A 220 -17.83 -21.12 -17.33
C GLN A 220 -17.82 -19.89 -18.24
N LEU A 221 -17.20 -18.78 -17.81
CA LEU A 221 -17.09 -17.58 -18.62
C LEU A 221 -16.17 -17.78 -19.83
N ALA A 222 -15.01 -18.40 -19.65
CA ALA A 222 -14.09 -18.73 -20.75
C ALA A 222 -14.72 -19.69 -21.78
N THR A 223 -15.55 -20.63 -21.32
CA THR A 223 -16.30 -21.52 -22.24
C THR A 223 -17.40 -20.76 -22.98
N ALA A 224 -17.99 -19.74 -22.36
CA ALA A 224 -19.09 -18.97 -22.93
C ALA A 224 -18.65 -17.88 -23.91
N ASP A 225 -17.40 -17.43 -23.84
CA ASP A 225 -16.82 -16.41 -24.70
C ASP A 225 -15.53 -16.88 -25.36
N GLU A 226 -15.58 -17.15 -26.67
CA GLU A 226 -14.43 -17.64 -27.46
C GLU A 226 -13.21 -16.70 -27.43
N MET A 227 -13.41 -15.42 -27.13
CA MET A 227 -12.32 -14.43 -27.03
C MET A 227 -11.59 -14.47 -25.68
N THR A 228 -12.20 -15.07 -24.66
CA THR A 228 -11.58 -15.26 -23.35
C THR A 228 -10.80 -16.58 -23.36
N PRO A 229 -9.45 -16.56 -23.31
CA PRO A 229 -8.67 -17.79 -23.36
C PRO A 229 -8.91 -18.64 -22.12
N ASP A 230 -9.11 -19.94 -22.31
CA ASP A 230 -9.04 -20.90 -21.21
C ASP A 230 -7.61 -21.05 -20.68
N THR A 231 -7.44 -21.85 -19.61
CA THR A 231 -6.15 -22.03 -18.96
C THR A 231 -5.08 -22.65 -19.87
N THR A 232 -5.48 -23.47 -20.85
CA THR A 232 -4.56 -24.12 -21.78
C THR A 232 -4.08 -23.14 -22.84
N ALA A 233 -5.00 -22.37 -23.44
CA ALA A 233 -4.68 -21.31 -24.39
C ALA A 233 -3.86 -20.18 -23.72
N ALA A 234 -4.19 -19.85 -22.47
CA ALA A 234 -3.51 -18.83 -21.68
C ALA A 234 -2.01 -19.11 -21.49
N ARG A 235 -1.59 -20.39 -21.38
CA ARG A 235 -0.16 -20.79 -21.23
C ARG A 235 0.75 -20.27 -22.34
N HIS A 236 0.22 -20.13 -23.55
CA HIS A 236 0.98 -19.72 -24.75
C HIS A 236 0.45 -18.42 -25.37
N HIS A 237 -0.33 -17.65 -24.61
CA HIS A 237 -0.92 -16.43 -25.10
C HIS A 237 0.14 -15.34 -25.33
N GLN A 238 -0.07 -14.48 -26.32
CA GLN A 238 0.87 -13.42 -26.67
C GLN A 238 0.98 -12.33 -25.59
N GLU A 239 -0.11 -12.06 -24.89
CA GLU A 239 -0.13 -11.15 -23.75
C GLU A 239 0.36 -11.85 -22.46
N LEU A 240 1.30 -11.20 -21.78
CA LEU A 240 1.91 -11.69 -20.55
C LEU A 240 0.90 -11.94 -19.42
N ARG A 241 -0.15 -11.13 -19.30
CA ARG A 241 -1.13 -11.27 -18.21
C ARG A 241 -2.01 -12.51 -18.35
N TRP A 242 -2.31 -12.96 -19.56
CA TRP A 242 -2.93 -14.27 -19.76
C TRP A 242 -1.99 -15.42 -19.39
N ARG A 243 -0.68 -15.30 -19.69
CA ARG A 243 0.31 -16.27 -19.21
C ARG A 243 0.44 -16.25 -17.68
N PHE A 244 0.32 -15.09 -17.05
CA PHE A 244 0.25 -14.95 -15.59
C PHE A 244 -0.95 -15.73 -15.02
N LEU A 245 -2.14 -15.58 -15.60
CA LEU A 245 -3.32 -16.36 -15.22
C LEU A 245 -3.03 -17.87 -15.24
N ALA A 246 -2.38 -18.35 -16.30
CA ALA A 246 -2.02 -19.76 -16.42
C ALA A 246 -1.04 -20.22 -15.32
N CYS A 247 -0.07 -19.37 -14.94
CA CYS A 247 0.84 -19.66 -13.83
C CYS A 247 0.09 -19.72 -12.50
N LEU A 248 -0.78 -18.75 -12.22
CA LEU A 248 -1.59 -18.72 -11.00
C LEU A 248 -2.52 -19.95 -10.90
N TRP A 249 -3.10 -20.36 -12.03
CA TRP A 249 -3.91 -21.57 -12.11
C TRP A 249 -3.08 -22.83 -11.86
N ALA A 250 -1.89 -22.94 -12.47
CA ALA A 250 -0.98 -24.06 -12.28
C ALA A 250 -0.55 -24.21 -10.80
N ILE A 251 -0.34 -23.10 -10.10
CA ILE A 251 -0.07 -23.09 -8.65
C ILE A 251 -1.29 -23.61 -7.86
N ALA A 252 -2.50 -23.17 -8.21
CA ALA A 252 -3.72 -23.61 -7.56
C ALA A 252 -4.00 -25.12 -7.74
N GLU A 253 -3.55 -25.69 -8.86
CA GLU A 253 -3.63 -27.12 -9.17
C GLU A 253 -2.44 -27.94 -8.68
N GLU A 254 -1.44 -27.32 -8.03
CA GLU A 254 -0.18 -27.96 -7.64
C GLU A 254 0.53 -28.66 -8.82
N ALA A 255 0.55 -28.02 -9.99
CA ALA A 255 1.17 -28.59 -11.18
C ALA A 255 2.70 -28.61 -11.09
N ASP A 256 3.32 -29.74 -11.46
CA ASP A 256 4.78 -29.95 -11.42
C ASP A 256 5.59 -28.89 -12.18
N ASP A 257 5.00 -28.28 -13.22
CA ASP A 257 5.65 -27.29 -14.08
C ASP A 257 5.40 -25.83 -13.65
N ALA A 258 4.63 -25.57 -12.59
CA ALA A 258 4.22 -24.23 -12.16
C ALA A 258 5.41 -23.28 -11.88
N LEU A 259 6.46 -23.80 -11.23
CA LEU A 259 7.67 -23.04 -10.92
C LEU A 259 8.41 -22.59 -12.18
N GLU A 260 8.61 -23.51 -13.12
CA GLU A 260 9.31 -23.22 -14.38
C GLU A 260 8.50 -22.26 -15.26
N MET A 261 7.17 -22.43 -15.29
CA MET A 261 6.26 -21.49 -15.96
C MET A 261 6.41 -20.08 -15.39
N THR A 262 6.48 -19.93 -14.06
CA THR A 262 6.61 -18.62 -13.42
C THR A 262 7.99 -18.00 -13.67
N ARG A 263 9.07 -18.80 -13.68
CA ARG A 263 10.41 -18.32 -14.06
C ARG A 263 10.45 -17.79 -15.49
N SER A 264 9.85 -18.52 -16.44
CA SER A 264 9.74 -18.10 -17.83
C SER A 264 8.87 -16.84 -17.99
N LEU A 265 7.80 -16.71 -17.20
CA LEU A 265 6.98 -15.51 -17.19
C LEU A 265 7.81 -14.29 -16.73
N LEU A 266 8.53 -14.43 -15.61
CA LEU A 266 9.36 -13.35 -15.06
C LEU A 266 10.45 -12.91 -16.04
N SER A 267 11.11 -13.84 -16.75
CA SER A 267 12.15 -13.51 -17.73
C SER A 267 11.63 -12.69 -18.91
N ASP A 268 10.34 -12.82 -19.24
CA ASP A 268 9.71 -12.11 -20.34
C ASP A 268 9.14 -10.74 -19.91
N CYS A 269 9.08 -10.46 -18.61
CA CYS A 269 8.63 -9.18 -18.09
C CYS A 269 9.68 -8.08 -18.30
N SER A 270 9.22 -6.87 -18.64
CA SER A 270 10.09 -5.69 -18.65
C SER A 270 10.49 -5.31 -17.23
N ILE A 271 11.78 -5.21 -16.95
CA ILE A 271 12.31 -4.82 -15.63
C ILE A 271 11.68 -3.49 -15.18
N GLY A 272 11.28 -3.40 -13.91
CA GLY A 272 10.64 -2.21 -13.34
C GLY A 272 9.13 -2.08 -13.62
N SER A 273 8.55 -2.92 -14.49
CA SER A 273 7.11 -2.91 -14.78
C SER A 273 6.27 -3.53 -13.66
N ALA A 274 4.96 -3.21 -13.64
CA ALA A 274 3.99 -3.85 -12.75
C ALA A 274 3.89 -5.37 -12.98
N ASP A 275 4.08 -5.82 -14.22
CA ASP A 275 4.07 -7.25 -14.57
C ASP A 275 5.30 -7.96 -13.97
N HIS A 276 6.48 -7.32 -14.04
CA HIS A 276 7.69 -7.80 -13.38
C HIS A 276 7.52 -7.90 -11.86
N ALA A 277 6.95 -6.87 -11.22
CA ALA A 277 6.68 -6.89 -9.79
C ALA A 277 5.74 -8.04 -9.39
N ALA A 278 4.63 -8.21 -10.10
CA ALA A 278 3.68 -9.28 -9.81
C ALA A 278 4.27 -10.67 -10.05
N ALA A 279 5.00 -10.88 -11.15
CA ALA A 279 5.65 -12.16 -11.44
C ALA A 279 6.73 -12.48 -10.40
N THR A 280 7.46 -11.46 -9.94
CA THR A 280 8.43 -11.58 -8.82
C THR A 280 7.74 -12.00 -7.54
N ALA A 281 6.65 -11.33 -7.16
CA ALA A 281 5.88 -11.67 -5.95
C ALA A 281 5.32 -13.10 -6.02
N LEU A 282 4.80 -13.51 -7.17
CA LEU A 282 4.29 -14.86 -7.39
C LEU A 282 5.40 -15.93 -7.28
N LEU A 283 6.59 -15.64 -7.82
CA LEU A 283 7.74 -16.52 -7.71
C LEU A 283 8.28 -16.62 -6.28
N ILE A 284 8.31 -15.50 -5.56
CA ILE A 284 8.64 -15.46 -4.12
C ILE A 284 7.67 -16.33 -3.33
N CYS A 285 6.36 -16.26 -3.61
CA CYS A 285 5.36 -17.06 -2.91
C CYS A 285 5.57 -18.57 -3.12
N GLN A 286 5.97 -18.99 -4.32
CA GLN A 286 6.29 -20.39 -4.60
C GLN A 286 7.52 -20.86 -3.83
N PHE A 287 8.63 -20.12 -3.86
CA PHE A 287 9.81 -20.48 -3.05
C PHE A 287 9.50 -20.48 -1.54
N ALA A 288 8.69 -19.54 -1.08
CA ALA A 288 8.29 -19.48 0.31
C ALA A 288 7.37 -20.65 0.73
N ALA A 289 6.57 -21.19 -0.18
CA ALA A 289 5.78 -22.40 0.07
C ALA A 289 6.72 -23.61 0.24
N ASP A 290 7.70 -23.75 -0.67
CA ASP A 290 8.71 -24.82 -0.62
C ASP A 290 9.80 -24.63 0.47
N GLU A 291 9.64 -23.65 1.37
CA GLU A 291 10.62 -23.26 2.40
C GLU A 291 12.03 -22.92 1.85
N GLN A 292 12.11 -22.55 0.58
CA GLN A 292 13.33 -22.10 -0.10
C GLN A 292 13.59 -20.60 0.16
N TRP A 293 13.86 -20.27 1.43
CA TRP A 293 13.95 -18.88 1.90
C TRP A 293 15.09 -18.10 1.23
N ASP A 294 16.25 -18.73 1.05
CA ASP A 294 17.43 -18.08 0.46
C ASP A 294 17.18 -17.68 -1.00
N GLU A 295 16.53 -18.56 -1.77
CA GLU A 295 16.11 -18.29 -3.14
C GLU A 295 15.07 -17.17 -3.20
N ALA A 296 14.07 -17.20 -2.31
CA ALA A 296 13.05 -16.16 -2.23
C ALA A 296 13.66 -14.78 -1.91
N ILE A 297 14.59 -14.72 -0.95
CA ILE A 297 15.31 -13.50 -0.58
C ILE A 297 16.15 -13.00 -1.75
N ALA A 298 16.89 -13.88 -2.44
CA ALA A 298 17.71 -13.52 -3.58
C ALA A 298 16.87 -12.91 -4.73
N ILE A 299 15.69 -13.48 -5.00
CA ILE A 299 14.75 -12.93 -6.00
C ILE A 299 14.24 -11.55 -5.57
N ALA A 300 13.84 -11.39 -4.31
CA ALA A 300 13.36 -10.10 -3.80
C ALA A 300 14.45 -9.01 -3.88
N MET A 301 15.68 -9.33 -3.46
CA MET A 301 16.83 -8.43 -3.54
C MET A 301 17.17 -8.06 -4.99
N ALA A 302 17.18 -9.03 -5.91
CA ALA A 302 17.45 -8.78 -7.33
C ALA A 302 16.40 -7.86 -7.97
N ALA A 303 15.13 -8.00 -7.60
CA ALA A 303 14.06 -7.14 -8.13
C ALA A 303 14.11 -5.70 -7.56
N LEU A 304 14.64 -5.53 -6.34
CA LEU A 304 14.86 -4.23 -5.72
C LEU A 304 16.17 -3.56 -6.18
N ASP A 305 17.08 -4.33 -6.77
CA ASP A 305 18.34 -3.80 -7.27
C ASP A 305 18.12 -2.78 -8.40
N GLY A 306 18.96 -1.75 -8.43
CA GLY A 306 18.89 -0.67 -9.42
C GLY A 306 17.69 0.28 -9.29
N ASP A 307 16.83 0.11 -8.28
CA ASP A 307 15.76 1.04 -7.90
C ASP A 307 14.73 1.38 -9.01
N GLN A 308 14.39 0.40 -9.86
CA GLN A 308 13.58 0.66 -11.07
C GLN A 308 12.07 0.51 -10.88
N LEU A 309 11.62 -0.13 -9.78
CA LEU A 309 10.21 -0.37 -9.50
C LEU A 309 9.50 0.92 -9.06
N ALA A 310 8.24 1.08 -9.47
CA ALA A 310 7.39 2.14 -8.95
C ALA A 310 7.30 2.05 -7.41
N PRO A 311 7.15 3.16 -6.68
CA PRO A 311 7.18 3.16 -5.21
C PRO A 311 6.29 2.13 -4.52
N ALA A 312 5.06 1.95 -4.99
CA ALA A 312 4.15 0.97 -4.38
C ALA A 312 4.52 -0.48 -4.72
N ASP A 313 5.14 -0.76 -5.88
CA ASP A 313 5.62 -2.09 -6.26
C ASP A 313 6.95 -2.43 -5.57
N SER A 314 7.83 -1.44 -5.41
CA SER A 314 9.03 -1.55 -4.58
C SER A 314 8.66 -1.84 -3.12
N ALA A 315 7.66 -1.13 -2.57
CA ALA A 315 7.12 -1.40 -1.23
C ALA A 315 6.53 -2.82 -1.13
N TRP A 316 5.88 -3.30 -2.19
CA TRP A 316 5.33 -4.66 -2.22
C TRP A 316 6.42 -5.73 -2.13
N ILE A 317 7.45 -5.66 -2.97
CA ILE A 317 8.57 -6.60 -2.93
C ILE A 317 9.40 -6.45 -1.65
N SER A 318 9.58 -5.22 -1.16
CA SER A 318 10.27 -4.96 0.12
C SER A 318 9.49 -5.53 1.32
N SER A 319 8.16 -5.58 1.25
CA SER A 319 7.34 -6.22 2.28
C SER A 319 7.57 -7.73 2.30
N HIS A 320 7.68 -8.37 1.12
CA HIS A 320 8.09 -9.77 1.03
C HIS A 320 9.48 -9.99 1.61
N LEU A 321 10.47 -9.18 1.23
CA LEU A 321 11.83 -9.25 1.77
C LEU A 321 11.84 -9.16 3.31
N ALA A 322 11.11 -8.19 3.88
CA ALA A 322 10.99 -8.04 5.32
C ALA A 322 10.40 -9.30 5.98
N GLY A 323 9.33 -9.86 5.40
CA GLY A 323 8.71 -11.09 5.90
C GLY A 323 9.65 -12.30 5.83
N LEU A 324 10.33 -12.49 4.71
CA LEU A 324 11.29 -13.59 4.51
C LEU A 324 12.48 -13.49 5.49
N LEU A 325 12.97 -12.28 5.75
CA LEU A 325 14.04 -12.03 6.72
C LEU A 325 13.62 -12.44 8.15
N VAL A 326 12.34 -12.30 8.51
CA VAL A 326 11.82 -12.83 9.78
C VAL A 326 11.90 -14.36 9.81
N GLU A 327 11.56 -15.05 8.72
CA GLU A 327 11.56 -16.52 8.65
C GLU A 327 12.97 -17.10 8.82
N VAL A 328 14.01 -16.43 8.31
CA VAL A 328 15.42 -16.85 8.50
C VAL A 328 16.04 -16.33 9.81
N GLY A 329 15.28 -15.63 10.66
CA GLY A 329 15.73 -15.11 11.95
C GLY A 329 16.51 -13.80 11.91
N GLY A 330 16.56 -13.11 10.76
CA GLY A 330 17.20 -11.80 10.56
C GLY A 330 16.33 -10.65 11.06
N THR A 331 16.03 -10.58 12.37
CA THR A 331 15.03 -9.66 12.92
C THR A 331 15.37 -8.19 12.75
N ASP A 332 16.65 -7.82 12.80
CA ASP A 332 17.06 -6.41 12.66
C ASP A 332 16.95 -5.94 11.21
N ASP A 333 17.46 -6.74 10.27
CA ASP A 333 17.34 -6.46 8.83
C ASP A 333 15.88 -6.45 8.38
N ALA A 334 15.06 -7.37 8.92
CA ALA A 334 13.61 -7.40 8.67
C ALA A 334 12.93 -6.10 9.12
N ARG A 335 13.30 -5.59 10.30
CA ARG A 335 12.74 -4.35 10.85
C ARG A 335 13.15 -3.15 10.01
N ASP A 336 14.40 -3.07 9.59
CA ASP A 336 14.90 -1.99 8.73
C ASP A 336 14.21 -2.00 7.35
N ALA A 337 14.02 -3.18 6.76
CA ALA A 337 13.27 -3.35 5.53
C ALA A 337 11.80 -2.91 5.69
N ALA A 338 11.14 -3.31 6.78
CA ALA A 338 9.76 -2.92 7.07
C ALA A 338 9.62 -1.40 7.33
N LEU A 339 10.55 -0.77 8.05
CA LEU A 339 10.61 0.68 8.21
C LEU A 339 10.86 1.40 6.86
N GLY A 340 11.63 0.78 5.97
CA GLY A 340 11.77 1.23 4.57
C GLY A 340 10.44 1.22 3.83
N VAL A 341 9.65 0.14 3.95
CA VAL A 341 8.29 0.05 3.36
C VAL A 341 7.41 1.19 3.87
N LEU A 342 7.33 1.39 5.19
CA LEU A 342 6.47 2.43 5.78
C LEU A 342 6.86 3.84 5.30
N ARG A 343 8.16 4.13 5.19
CA ARG A 343 8.65 5.40 4.64
C ARG A 343 8.27 5.57 3.16
N ASN A 344 8.45 4.52 2.36
CA ASN A 344 8.10 4.54 0.93
C ASN A 344 6.60 4.77 0.71
N LEU A 345 5.74 4.19 1.57
CA LEU A 345 4.29 4.30 1.45
C LEU A 345 3.73 5.63 1.97
N ALA A 346 4.40 6.30 2.92
CA ALA A 346 3.88 7.50 3.58
C ALA A 346 3.47 8.64 2.61
N GLY A 347 4.12 8.73 1.45
CA GLY A 347 3.82 9.74 0.42
C GLY A 347 2.91 9.29 -0.70
N LEU A 348 2.62 8.00 -0.80
CA LEU A 348 1.86 7.45 -1.92
C LEU A 348 0.37 7.57 -1.70
N GLU A 349 -0.36 7.67 -2.81
CA GLU A 349 -1.82 7.69 -2.76
C GLU A 349 -2.23 6.38 -2.13
N PRO A 350 -2.75 6.40 -0.89
CA PRO A 350 -3.14 5.17 -0.26
C PRO A 350 -4.17 4.57 -1.20
N ASP A 351 -4.07 3.29 -1.47
CA ASP A 351 -5.10 2.47 -2.06
C ASP A 351 -5.21 1.20 -1.20
N VAL A 352 -6.24 0.39 -1.42
CA VAL A 352 -6.48 -0.79 -0.57
C VAL A 352 -5.30 -1.76 -0.55
N THR A 353 -4.50 -1.81 -1.61
CA THR A 353 -3.32 -2.69 -1.70
C THR A 353 -2.16 -2.12 -0.89
N THR A 354 -1.89 -0.81 -0.98
CA THR A 354 -0.84 -0.18 -0.16
C THR A 354 -1.18 -0.18 1.33
N LEU A 355 -2.47 -0.09 1.71
CA LEU A 355 -2.90 -0.23 3.10
C LEU A 355 -2.61 -1.64 3.63
N ALA A 356 -2.82 -2.68 2.81
CA ALA A 356 -2.47 -4.05 3.18
C ALA A 356 -0.95 -4.22 3.40
N LEU A 357 -0.13 -3.63 2.52
CA LEU A 357 1.33 -3.65 2.66
C LEU A 357 1.81 -2.86 3.88
N GLN A 358 1.19 -1.71 4.16
CA GLN A 358 1.45 -0.93 5.37
C GLN A 358 1.14 -1.74 6.62
N ALA A 359 0.03 -2.49 6.63
CA ALA A 359 -0.34 -3.36 7.74
C ALA A 359 0.70 -4.47 7.97
N ALA A 360 1.11 -5.16 6.91
CA ALA A 360 2.11 -6.22 6.97
C ALA A 360 3.45 -5.69 7.51
N ALA A 361 3.94 -4.55 6.99
CA ALA A 361 5.16 -3.93 7.46
C ALA A 361 5.05 -3.44 8.92
N SER A 362 3.93 -2.83 9.30
CA SER A 362 3.69 -2.37 10.68
C SER A 362 3.68 -3.54 11.66
N TRP A 363 3.11 -4.68 11.26
CA TRP A 363 3.14 -5.89 12.06
C TRP A 363 4.57 -6.44 12.24
N ILE A 364 5.41 -6.41 11.20
CA ILE A 364 6.81 -6.84 11.29
C ILE A 364 7.58 -5.92 12.24
N VAL A 365 7.43 -4.61 12.12
CA VAL A 365 8.07 -3.65 13.04
C VAL A 365 7.66 -3.92 14.49
N PHE A 366 6.36 -4.15 14.73
CA PHE A 366 5.86 -4.45 16.07
C PHE A 366 6.36 -5.79 16.61
N SER A 367 6.20 -6.88 15.85
CA SER A 367 6.52 -8.25 16.28
C SER A 367 8.02 -8.50 16.47
N THR A 368 8.87 -7.73 15.79
CA THR A 368 10.32 -7.80 15.94
C THR A 368 10.86 -6.82 16.99
N ALA A 369 10.10 -5.82 17.43
CA ALA A 369 10.59 -4.81 18.39
C ALA A 369 10.95 -5.43 19.74
N ASP A 370 11.81 -4.77 20.52
CA ASP A 370 12.11 -5.22 21.88
C ASP A 370 10.88 -5.03 22.80
N ILE A 371 10.70 -5.89 23.80
CA ILE A 371 9.50 -5.92 24.67
C ILE A 371 9.29 -4.57 25.38
N SER A 372 10.36 -3.82 25.66
CA SER A 372 10.29 -2.48 26.25
C SER A 372 9.76 -1.41 25.28
N ALA A 373 9.87 -1.62 23.97
CA ALA A 373 9.37 -0.70 22.93
C ALA A 373 7.88 -0.90 22.60
N HIS A 374 7.29 -2.05 22.98
CA HIS A 374 5.89 -2.42 22.74
C HIS A 374 4.83 -1.55 23.49
N VAL A 375 5.28 -0.57 24.29
CA VAL A 375 4.45 0.15 25.26
C VAL A 375 4.02 1.54 24.78
N THR A 376 4.71 2.13 23.79
CA THR A 376 4.66 3.61 23.64
C THR A 376 3.62 4.16 22.66
N ASP A 377 3.18 3.45 21.63
CA ASP A 377 1.94 3.79 20.90
C ASP A 377 1.47 2.60 20.05
N ARG A 378 0.31 2.03 20.37
CA ARG A 378 -0.30 0.93 19.58
C ARG A 378 -1.34 1.43 18.60
N SER A 379 -1.68 2.72 18.62
CA SER A 379 -2.76 3.28 17.81
C SER A 379 -2.46 3.12 16.32
N ASP A 380 -1.26 3.51 15.88
CA ASP A 380 -0.85 3.43 14.48
C ASP A 380 -0.84 1.99 13.96
N LEU A 381 -0.36 1.05 14.78
CA LEU A 381 -0.42 -0.39 14.47
C LEU A 381 -1.86 -0.86 14.31
N LEU A 382 -2.71 -0.60 15.31
CA LEU A 382 -4.10 -1.04 15.31
C LEU A 382 -4.87 -0.44 14.12
N SER A 383 -4.64 0.83 13.80
CA SER A 383 -5.22 1.49 12.63
C SER A 383 -4.73 0.89 11.31
N SER A 384 -3.46 0.46 11.21
CA SER A 384 -2.93 -0.17 9.99
C SER A 384 -3.51 -1.57 9.74
N ILE A 385 -3.64 -2.38 10.80
CA ILE A 385 -4.18 -3.75 10.71
C ILE A 385 -5.67 -3.73 10.37
N ASP A 386 -6.37 -2.66 10.75
CA ASP A 386 -7.78 -2.45 10.43
C ASP A 386 -7.99 -1.97 8.98
N ASN A 387 -7.70 -2.86 8.02
CA ASN A 387 -7.76 -2.55 6.59
C ASN A 387 -8.72 -3.45 5.79
N PRO A 388 -9.22 -2.97 4.64
CA PRO A 388 -10.25 -3.68 3.87
C PRO A 388 -9.81 -5.03 3.32
N VAL A 389 -8.54 -5.16 2.91
CA VAL A 389 -8.01 -6.41 2.37
C VAL A 389 -8.02 -7.49 3.45
N ALA A 390 -7.58 -7.17 4.66
CA ALA A 390 -7.67 -8.07 5.80
C ALA A 390 -9.13 -8.46 6.09
N TRP A 391 -10.06 -7.50 6.13
CA TRP A 391 -11.48 -7.80 6.38
C TRP A 391 -12.10 -8.72 5.32
N TRP A 392 -11.81 -8.49 4.03
CA TRP A 392 -12.33 -9.32 2.94
C TRP A 392 -11.72 -10.72 2.95
N ARG A 393 -10.43 -10.82 3.27
CA ARG A 393 -9.75 -12.11 3.43
C ARG A 393 -10.36 -12.93 4.57
N GLU A 394 -10.54 -12.32 5.74
CA GLU A 394 -11.18 -12.97 6.89
C GLU A 394 -12.63 -13.37 6.59
N GLN A 395 -13.37 -12.53 5.84
CA GLN A 395 -14.70 -12.90 5.34
C GLN A 395 -14.64 -14.14 4.44
N THR A 396 -13.69 -14.21 3.51
CA THR A 396 -13.51 -15.37 2.61
C THR A 396 -13.16 -16.63 3.40
N ALA A 397 -12.23 -16.54 4.35
CA ALA A 397 -11.85 -17.67 5.22
C ALA A 397 -13.03 -18.14 6.08
N SER A 398 -13.78 -17.21 6.69
CA SER A 398 -14.98 -17.51 7.48
C SER A 398 -16.04 -18.24 6.65
N TYR A 399 -16.28 -17.79 5.42
CA TYR A 399 -17.19 -18.46 4.50
C TYR A 399 -16.69 -19.86 4.10
N GLY A 400 -15.39 -20.03 3.86
CA GLY A 400 -14.78 -21.34 3.58
C GLY A 400 -14.93 -22.33 4.75
N LEU A 401 -14.65 -21.88 5.98
CA LEU A 401 -14.85 -22.68 7.20
C LEU A 401 -16.32 -23.06 7.41
N ASN A 402 -17.25 -22.15 7.15
CA ASN A 402 -18.67 -22.44 7.24
C ASN A 402 -19.11 -23.48 6.20
N ASP A 403 -18.61 -23.39 4.95
CA ASP A 403 -18.89 -24.39 3.93
C ASP A 403 -18.31 -25.77 4.29
N ALA A 404 -17.13 -25.80 4.89
CA ALA A 404 -16.52 -27.01 5.41
C ALA A 404 -17.39 -27.70 6.47
N VAL A 405 -17.84 -26.93 7.48
CA VAL A 405 -18.74 -27.42 8.54
C VAL A 405 -20.07 -27.89 7.95
N LEU A 406 -20.64 -27.15 7.00
CA LEU A 406 -21.88 -27.53 6.32
C LEU A 406 -21.73 -28.82 5.52
N LYS A 407 -20.61 -29.01 4.82
CA LYS A 407 -20.32 -30.25 4.08
C LYS A 407 -20.21 -31.44 5.03
N GLU A 408 -19.51 -31.29 6.16
CA GLU A 408 -19.43 -32.33 7.19
C GLU A 408 -20.80 -32.66 7.80
N PHE A 409 -21.58 -31.64 8.15
CA PHE A 409 -22.92 -31.83 8.71
C PHE A 409 -23.85 -32.60 7.75
N ARG A 410 -23.80 -32.27 6.45
CA ARG A 410 -24.58 -32.98 5.41
C ARG A 410 -24.14 -34.43 5.24
N ALA A 411 -22.82 -34.67 5.23
CA ALA A 411 -22.27 -36.03 5.15
C ALA A 411 -22.77 -36.90 6.32
N ARG A 412 -22.77 -36.35 7.55
CA ARG A 412 -23.32 -37.04 8.73
C ARG A 412 -24.82 -37.33 8.65
N LEU A 413 -25.59 -36.43 8.03
CA LEU A 413 -27.02 -36.63 7.80
C LEU A 413 -27.35 -37.56 6.64
N LYS A 414 -26.36 -38.05 5.88
CA LYS A 414 -26.56 -38.79 4.64
C LYS A 414 -27.47 -38.05 3.66
N ASP A 415 -27.31 -36.72 3.60
CA ASP A 415 -28.06 -35.87 2.67
C ASP A 415 -27.77 -36.34 1.23
N SER A 416 -28.80 -36.86 0.56
CA SER A 416 -28.72 -37.35 -0.83
C SER A 416 -29.13 -36.28 -1.84
N THR A 417 -29.30 -35.02 -1.42
CA THR A 417 -29.67 -33.93 -2.32
C THR A 417 -28.51 -33.66 -3.29
N GLU A 418 -28.73 -33.94 -4.57
CA GLU A 418 -27.77 -33.62 -5.63
C GLU A 418 -27.58 -32.10 -5.73
N ARG A 419 -26.35 -31.64 -5.58
CA ARG A 419 -25.96 -30.24 -5.78
C ARG A 419 -24.94 -30.17 -6.90
N TRP A 420 -25.20 -29.26 -7.84
CA TRP A 420 -24.42 -29.09 -9.06
C TRP A 420 -23.19 -28.22 -8.79
N THR A 421 -22.28 -28.69 -7.93
CA THR A 421 -20.99 -28.05 -7.68
C THR A 421 -19.89 -29.12 -7.70
N VAL A 422 -19.12 -29.13 -8.78
CA VAL A 422 -17.98 -30.04 -9.00
C VAL A 422 -16.75 -29.58 -8.19
N GLU A 423 -16.67 -28.29 -7.87
CA GLU A 423 -15.58 -27.66 -7.12
C GLU A 423 -15.76 -27.78 -5.60
N ASP A 424 -14.67 -28.04 -4.89
CA ASP A 424 -14.64 -27.92 -3.43
C ASP A 424 -14.55 -26.45 -3.01
N VAL A 425 -15.73 -25.82 -2.89
CA VAL A 425 -15.87 -24.39 -2.55
C VAL A 425 -15.22 -24.04 -1.21
N ALA A 426 -15.19 -24.98 -0.25
CA ALA A 426 -14.55 -24.74 1.04
C ALA A 426 -13.03 -24.65 0.89
N TYR A 427 -12.44 -25.61 0.15
CA TYR A 427 -11.03 -25.60 -0.19
C TYR A 427 -10.64 -24.34 -0.97
N ALA A 428 -11.35 -24.02 -2.06
CA ALA A 428 -11.05 -22.87 -2.91
C ALA A 428 -11.08 -21.53 -2.15
N ARG A 429 -11.99 -21.36 -1.18
CA ARG A 429 -12.05 -20.17 -0.32
C ARG A 429 -10.89 -20.10 0.67
N LEU A 430 -10.51 -21.22 1.29
CA LEU A 430 -9.37 -21.26 2.21
C LEU A 430 -8.05 -21.04 1.46
N TRP A 431 -7.89 -21.65 0.29
CA TRP A 431 -6.78 -21.39 -0.62
C TRP A 431 -6.71 -19.90 -1.01
N SER A 432 -7.84 -19.29 -1.40
CA SER A 432 -7.89 -17.86 -1.72
C SER A 432 -7.46 -16.99 -0.54
N ALA A 433 -7.91 -17.31 0.68
CA ALA A 433 -7.50 -16.57 1.87
C ALA A 433 -6.00 -16.72 2.16
N ALA A 434 -5.45 -17.94 2.06
CA ALA A 434 -4.02 -18.20 2.23
C ALA A 434 -3.15 -17.50 1.18
N MET A 435 -3.54 -17.61 -0.09
CA MET A 435 -2.81 -17.04 -1.23
C MET A 435 -2.82 -15.52 -1.21
N THR A 436 -3.98 -14.89 -0.95
CA THR A 436 -4.06 -13.42 -0.86
C THR A 436 -3.31 -12.87 0.36
N ALA A 437 -3.23 -13.61 1.48
CA ALA A 437 -2.33 -13.26 2.58
C ALA A 437 -0.86 -13.34 2.17
N GLN A 438 -0.45 -14.43 1.53
CA GLN A 438 0.93 -14.63 1.13
C GLN A 438 1.37 -13.56 0.12
N LEU A 439 0.55 -13.29 -0.89
CA LEU A 439 0.76 -12.21 -1.87
C LEU A 439 0.80 -10.82 -1.22
N ALA A 440 0.16 -10.61 -0.06
CA ALA A 440 0.28 -9.37 0.70
C ALA A 440 1.51 -9.33 1.63
N ALA A 441 2.42 -10.31 1.53
CA ALA A 441 3.55 -10.53 2.43
C ALA A 441 3.17 -10.77 3.90
N ASP A 442 1.93 -11.20 4.14
CA ASP A 442 1.40 -11.53 5.47
C ASP A 442 1.55 -13.05 5.72
N TYR A 443 2.80 -13.50 5.84
CA TYR A 443 3.13 -14.92 5.99
C TYR A 443 2.52 -15.56 7.23
N GLY A 444 2.35 -14.80 8.32
CA GLY A 444 1.71 -15.26 9.55
C GLY A 444 0.24 -15.63 9.32
N VAL A 445 -0.53 -14.74 8.68
CA VAL A 445 -1.94 -15.02 8.35
C VAL A 445 -2.07 -16.07 7.25
N SER A 446 -1.15 -16.08 6.27
CA SER A 446 -1.11 -17.12 5.25
C SER A 446 -0.99 -18.51 5.87
N ARG A 447 -0.02 -18.72 6.76
CA ARG A 447 0.14 -19.99 7.51
C ARG A 447 -1.10 -20.35 8.31
N LEU A 448 -1.77 -19.37 8.93
CA LEU A 448 -3.01 -19.63 9.66
C LEU A 448 -4.09 -20.24 8.75
N HIS A 449 -4.29 -19.69 7.55
CA HIS A 449 -5.27 -20.20 6.60
C HIS A 449 -4.83 -21.53 5.96
N LEU A 450 -3.52 -21.72 5.69
CA LEU A 450 -2.98 -23.02 5.26
C LEU A 450 -3.23 -24.12 6.31
N ARG A 451 -3.04 -23.83 7.61
CA ARG A 451 -3.40 -24.76 8.70
C ARG A 451 -4.89 -25.06 8.73
N GLN A 452 -5.75 -24.08 8.48
CA GLN A 452 -7.20 -24.29 8.38
C GLN A 452 -7.56 -25.18 7.19
N MET A 453 -6.88 -24.98 6.06
CA MET A 453 -7.01 -25.78 4.84
C MET A 453 -6.55 -27.23 5.07
N GLY A 454 -5.38 -27.47 5.67
CA GLY A 454 -4.89 -28.82 5.98
C GLY A 454 -5.75 -29.57 7.01
N ARG A 455 -6.42 -28.87 7.93
CA ARG A 455 -7.38 -29.48 8.88
C ARG A 455 -8.65 -29.97 8.20
N TYR A 456 -9.04 -29.36 7.08
CA TYR A 456 -10.32 -29.63 6.44
C TYR A 456 -10.46 -31.08 5.89
N PRO A 457 -9.48 -31.63 5.14
CA PRO A 457 -9.52 -33.03 4.70
C PRO A 457 -9.53 -34.02 5.89
N VAL A 458 -8.72 -33.73 6.92
CA VAL A 458 -8.60 -34.58 8.12
C VAL A 458 -9.92 -34.66 8.89
N SER A 459 -10.67 -33.56 9.00
CA SER A 459 -11.97 -33.55 9.70
C SER A 459 -13.08 -34.25 8.91
N GLN A 460 -12.91 -34.49 7.60
CA GLN A 460 -13.85 -35.20 6.73
C GLN A 460 -13.62 -36.73 6.72
N GLY A 461 -12.54 -37.25 7.35
CA GLY A 461 -12.20 -38.67 7.31
C GLY A 461 -11.79 -39.18 5.92
N LEU A 462 -11.43 -38.27 5.01
CA LEU A 462 -10.86 -38.60 3.70
C LEU A 462 -9.44 -39.15 3.89
N GLN A 463 -9.08 -40.21 3.17
CA GLN A 463 -7.68 -40.62 3.07
C GLN A 463 -6.90 -39.47 2.43
N LEU A 464 -5.80 -39.12 3.08
CA LEU A 464 -4.88 -38.09 2.63
C LEU A 464 -4.23 -38.57 1.33
N ASP A 465 -4.56 -37.94 0.21
CA ASP A 465 -3.68 -37.99 -0.97
C ASP A 465 -2.53 -37.01 -0.74
N ASP A 466 -1.34 -37.37 -1.24
CA ASP A 466 -0.05 -36.67 -1.12
C ASP A 466 -0.07 -35.27 -1.81
N SER A 467 -0.90 -34.33 -1.35
CA SER A 467 -0.82 -32.91 -1.74
C SER A 467 0.23 -32.19 -0.90
N SER A 468 1.07 -31.41 -1.57
CA SER A 468 2.19 -30.65 -0.99
C SER A 468 1.68 -29.58 -0.01
N MET A 469 0.62 -28.85 -0.35
CA MET A 469 0.04 -27.82 0.51
C MET A 469 -0.70 -28.39 1.73
N VAL A 470 -1.28 -29.60 1.62
CA VAL A 470 -1.86 -30.32 2.77
C VAL A 470 -0.73 -30.79 3.71
N SER A 471 0.38 -31.26 3.14
CA SER A 471 1.60 -31.61 3.88
C SER A 471 2.21 -30.40 4.60
N GLU A 472 2.34 -29.25 3.93
CA GLU A 472 2.76 -27.98 4.54
C GLU A 472 1.79 -27.52 5.63
N GLY A 473 0.48 -27.60 5.40
CA GLY A 473 -0.54 -27.33 6.40
C GLY A 473 -0.39 -28.21 7.63
N MET A 474 0.04 -29.46 7.47
CA MET A 474 0.36 -30.39 8.55
C MET A 474 1.70 -30.10 9.24
N MET A 475 2.76 -29.77 8.50
CA MET A 475 4.04 -29.35 9.07
C MET A 475 3.86 -28.09 9.92
N ALA A 476 3.05 -27.15 9.44
CA ALA A 476 2.64 -25.97 10.19
C ALA A 476 1.75 -26.31 11.41
N LEU A 477 1.15 -27.49 11.54
CA LEU A 477 0.49 -27.90 12.80
C LEU A 477 1.48 -28.35 13.87
N LEU A 478 2.70 -28.74 13.47
CA LEU A 478 3.73 -29.30 14.34
C LEU A 478 4.76 -28.26 14.81
N THR A 479 4.76 -27.07 14.20
CA THR A 479 5.56 -25.88 14.57
C THR A 479 4.65 -24.72 14.97
#